data_AF-A0A1D2QH29-F1
#
_entry.id   AF-A0A1D2QH29-F1
#
_cell.length_a   1.000
_cell.length_b   1.000
_cell.length_c   1.000
_cell.angle_alpha   90.00
_cell.angle_beta   90.00
_cell.angle_gamma   90.00
#
_symmetry.space_group_name_H-M   'P 1'
#
loop_
_entity.id
_entity.type
_entity.pdbx_description
1 polymer ?
#
loop_
_entity_poly.entity_id
_entity_poly.type
_entity_poly.pdbx_seq_one_letter_code
_entity_poly.pdbx_strand_id
1 'polypeptide(L)'
;MQRRAAGVYIAIFLVISAGAYSLVGMAKEPTVSVKNPDQTLSQQGQKFTVDGRQYNVSSLSGGSAEVAWTQQAATYSAELANNSTVEQDNTTFQVLIPNKSEPKKATLREVQNLSEGTQTVKQGNETYVVVNGSSGNKSLVPVDEYKRQQFGEPTTKTLRTGDSFQYSNNSTTVDNITAEAVMLQWKAPKTTVSSVESGSTVELGPNNETFVAHGQGNKVLLSSDVKAYNEQEEAVSHFHERIAGLWGVSILSILAAALIGMLAYLPFKG
;
A
#
# COMPACT_ATOMS: atom_id res chain seq x y z
N MET A 1 28.77 -66.37 22.12
CA MET A 1 29.32 -65.45 21.09
C MET A 1 28.50 -64.16 20.93
N GLN A 2 27.19 -64.16 21.15
CA GLN A 2 26.31 -62.99 20.92
C GLN A 2 26.66 -61.72 21.73
N ARG A 3 27.03 -61.82 23.03
CA ARG A 3 27.38 -60.64 23.84
C ARG A 3 28.67 -59.93 23.42
N ARG A 4 29.66 -60.68 22.91
CA ARG A 4 30.91 -60.11 22.40
C ARG A 4 30.70 -59.38 21.06
N ALA A 5 29.86 -59.94 20.18
CA ALA A 5 29.46 -59.28 18.95
C ALA A 5 28.66 -57.99 19.23
N ALA A 6 27.71 -58.02 20.17
CA ALA A 6 26.93 -56.85 20.57
C ALA A 6 27.81 -55.69 21.10
N GLY A 7 28.85 -56.00 21.89
CA GLY A 7 29.79 -54.99 22.37
C GLY A 7 30.55 -54.26 21.26
N VAL A 8 30.92 -54.97 20.18
CA VAL A 8 31.59 -54.36 19.01
C VAL A 8 30.64 -53.43 18.27
N TYR A 9 29.37 -53.82 18.06
CA TYR A 9 28.39 -52.95 17.40
C TYR A 9 28.07 -51.70 18.23
N ILE A 10 27.92 -51.83 19.55
CA ILE A 10 27.73 -50.68 20.46
C ILE A 10 28.92 -49.71 20.35
N ALA A 11 30.15 -50.22 20.38
CA ALA A 11 31.34 -49.38 20.23
C ALA A 11 31.38 -48.65 18.88
N ILE A 12 31.01 -49.33 17.79
CA ILE A 12 30.93 -48.72 16.45
C ILE A 12 29.89 -47.59 16.43
N PHE A 13 28.69 -47.82 16.95
CA PHE A 13 27.64 -46.78 16.98
C PHE A 13 28.02 -45.58 17.84
N LEU A 14 28.70 -45.79 18.97
CA LEU A 14 29.20 -44.69 19.79
C LEU A 14 30.28 -43.87 19.08
N VAL A 15 31.18 -44.51 18.33
CA VAL A 15 32.19 -43.81 17.52
C VAL A 15 31.52 -43.01 16.39
N ILE A 16 30.52 -43.57 15.71
CA ILE A 16 29.76 -42.86 14.66
C ILE A 16 29.03 -41.65 15.25
N SER A 17 28.39 -41.80 16.41
CA SER A 17 27.72 -40.71 17.12
C SER A 17 28.71 -39.60 17.52
N ALA A 18 29.84 -39.95 18.13
CA ALA A 18 30.87 -38.99 18.52
C ALA A 18 31.47 -38.26 17.29
N GLY A 19 31.67 -38.98 16.18
CA GLY A 19 32.12 -38.40 14.92
C GLY A 19 31.12 -37.41 14.33
N ALA A 20 29.83 -37.78 14.26
CA ALA A 20 28.77 -36.91 13.77
C ALA A 20 28.61 -35.65 14.64
N TYR A 21 28.64 -35.80 15.97
CA TYR A 21 28.56 -34.68 16.91
C TYR A 21 29.75 -33.72 16.77
N SER A 22 30.96 -34.26 16.59
CA SER A 22 32.17 -33.44 16.39
C SER A 22 32.08 -32.62 15.09
N LEU A 23 31.54 -33.20 14.01
CA LEU A 23 31.34 -32.49 12.74
C LEU A 23 30.32 -31.36 12.86
N VAL A 24 29.23 -31.56 13.61
CA VAL A 24 28.25 -30.50 13.89
C VAL A 24 28.90 -29.35 14.66
N GLY A 25 29.65 -29.64 15.72
CA GLY A 25 30.25 -28.62 16.58
C GLY A 25 31.33 -27.76 15.92
N MET A 26 31.96 -28.26 14.86
CA MET A 26 32.99 -27.51 14.11
C MET A 26 32.45 -26.80 12.86
N ALA A 27 31.23 -27.12 12.45
CA ALA A 27 30.64 -26.56 11.24
C ALA A 27 30.29 -25.08 11.42
N LYS A 28 30.72 -24.23 10.48
CA LYS A 28 30.34 -22.82 10.44
C LYS A 28 29.21 -22.63 9.45
N GLU A 29 28.13 -22.02 9.91
CA GLU A 29 27.00 -21.66 9.06
C GLU A 29 27.43 -20.63 8.00
N PRO A 30 27.12 -20.87 6.70
CA PRO A 30 27.30 -19.83 5.69
C PRO A 30 26.33 -18.68 5.97
N THR A 31 26.76 -17.45 5.69
CA THR A 31 25.92 -16.25 5.85
C THR A 31 25.68 -15.63 4.49
N VAL A 32 24.48 -15.08 4.30
CA VAL A 32 24.17 -14.32 3.10
C VAL A 32 24.91 -12.99 3.15
N SER A 33 25.67 -12.68 2.12
CA SER A 33 26.39 -11.41 1.99
C SER A 33 26.13 -10.83 0.61
N VAL A 34 25.51 -9.65 0.57
CA VAL A 34 25.37 -8.87 -0.66
C VAL A 34 26.70 -8.15 -0.93
N LYS A 35 27.42 -8.58 -1.96
CA LYS A 35 28.66 -7.94 -2.41
C LYS A 35 28.31 -6.84 -3.40
N ASN A 36 28.81 -5.63 -3.20
CA ASN A 36 28.56 -4.45 -4.05
C ASN A 36 27.06 -4.21 -4.31
N PRO A 37 26.26 -3.94 -3.25
CA PRO A 37 24.85 -3.64 -3.45
C PRO A 37 24.67 -2.43 -4.38
N ASP A 38 23.68 -2.51 -5.27
CA ASP A 38 23.31 -1.40 -6.14
C ASP A 38 22.90 -0.17 -5.33
N GLN A 39 22.15 -0.39 -4.24
CA GLN A 39 21.77 0.68 -3.31
C GLN A 39 21.94 0.23 -1.86
N THR A 40 22.35 1.16 -1.01
CA THR A 40 22.43 0.95 0.44
C THR A 40 21.57 1.99 1.15
N LEU A 41 20.43 1.57 1.67
CA LEU A 41 19.50 2.39 2.43
C LEU A 41 19.92 2.38 3.90
N SER A 42 20.39 3.52 4.42
CA SER A 42 20.97 3.61 5.77
C SER A 42 20.27 4.63 6.67
N GLN A 43 19.42 5.49 6.12
CA GLN A 43 18.73 6.53 6.89
C GLN A 43 17.39 6.89 6.28
N GLN A 44 16.43 7.25 7.13
CA GLN A 44 15.18 7.86 6.70
C GLN A 44 15.46 9.23 6.07
N GLY A 45 14.74 9.56 5.00
CA GLY A 45 14.98 10.77 4.20
C GLY A 45 16.14 10.66 3.21
N GLN A 46 16.82 9.51 3.14
CA GLN A 46 17.84 9.27 2.12
C GLN A 46 17.21 9.27 0.74
N LYS A 47 17.85 9.99 -0.18
CA LYS A 47 17.51 9.94 -1.60
C LYS A 47 18.44 8.99 -2.33
N PHE A 48 17.89 8.26 -3.28
CA PHE A 48 18.64 7.40 -4.20
C PHE A 48 17.93 7.36 -5.55
N THR A 49 18.62 6.89 -6.59
CA THR A 49 18.09 6.89 -7.95
C THR A 49 18.18 5.49 -8.53
N VAL A 50 17.07 5.03 -9.11
CA VAL A 50 17.01 3.80 -9.89
C VAL A 50 16.57 4.19 -11.29
N ASP A 51 17.43 3.96 -12.28
CA ASP A 51 17.14 4.20 -13.69
C ASP A 51 16.51 5.58 -13.96
N GLY A 52 17.18 6.63 -13.45
CA GLY A 52 16.77 8.02 -13.58
C GLY A 52 15.60 8.47 -12.68
N ARG A 53 14.88 7.55 -12.03
CA ARG A 53 13.82 7.88 -11.07
C ARG A 53 14.38 8.03 -9.66
N GLN A 54 14.22 9.23 -9.08
CA GLN A 54 14.63 9.51 -7.71
C GLN A 54 13.59 9.02 -6.70
N TYR A 55 14.03 8.21 -5.75
CA TYR A 55 13.28 7.73 -4.60
C TYR A 55 13.76 8.42 -3.32
N ASN A 56 12.92 8.41 -2.30
CA ASN A 56 13.20 8.84 -0.94
C ASN A 56 12.83 7.72 0.03
N VAL A 57 13.71 7.39 0.98
CA VAL A 57 13.42 6.44 2.05
C VAL A 57 12.44 7.08 3.03
N SER A 58 11.17 6.65 3.03
CA SER A 58 10.13 7.19 3.90
C SER A 58 10.17 6.59 5.30
N SER A 59 10.59 5.33 5.43
CA SER A 59 10.79 4.65 6.71
C SER A 59 11.91 3.60 6.58
N LEU A 60 12.58 3.29 7.69
CA LEU A 60 13.66 2.31 7.76
C LEU A 60 13.65 1.66 9.15
N SER A 61 13.45 0.34 9.21
CA SER A 61 13.39 -0.39 10.48
C SER A 61 13.68 -1.88 10.29
N GLY A 62 14.55 -2.45 11.14
CA GLY A 62 14.69 -3.90 11.29
C GLY A 62 15.03 -4.67 10.02
N GLY A 63 15.79 -4.07 9.09
CA GLY A 63 16.10 -4.69 7.79
C GLY A 63 15.01 -4.54 6.73
N SER A 64 13.98 -3.74 7.00
CA SER A 64 12.96 -3.33 6.03
C SER A 64 12.96 -1.81 5.85
N ALA A 65 12.46 -1.35 4.71
CA ALA A 65 12.33 0.06 4.36
C ALA A 65 11.05 0.31 3.57
N GLU A 66 10.54 1.53 3.62
CA GLU A 66 9.62 2.02 2.60
C GLU A 66 10.35 3.06 1.76
N VAL A 67 10.17 2.96 0.45
CA VAL A 67 10.75 3.91 -0.51
C VAL A 67 9.63 4.53 -1.32
N ALA A 68 9.65 5.86 -1.40
CA ALA A 68 8.62 6.63 -2.06
C ALA A 68 9.21 7.45 -3.20
N TRP A 69 8.45 7.58 -4.29
CA TRP A 69 8.77 8.54 -5.35
C TRP A 69 7.53 9.36 -5.68
N THR A 70 7.73 10.61 -6.08
CA THR A 70 6.64 11.55 -6.37
C THR A 70 6.72 12.02 -7.82
N GLN A 71 5.69 11.72 -8.60
CA GLN A 71 5.46 12.33 -9.91
C GLN A 71 4.88 13.72 -9.71
N GLN A 72 5.65 14.77 -9.99
CA GLN A 72 5.23 16.16 -9.70
C GLN A 72 3.99 16.62 -10.48
N ALA A 73 3.76 16.08 -11.67
CA ALA A 73 2.71 16.51 -12.58
C ALA A 73 1.95 15.30 -13.16
N ALA A 74 1.36 14.49 -12.28
CA ALA A 74 0.46 13.41 -12.70
C ALA A 74 -0.90 13.98 -13.11
N THR A 75 -1.46 13.45 -14.19
CA THR A 75 -2.79 13.85 -14.67
C THR A 75 -3.87 13.14 -13.87
N TYR A 76 -4.81 13.91 -13.36
CA TYR A 76 -6.02 13.44 -12.69
C TYR A 76 -7.26 13.90 -13.45
N SER A 77 -8.34 13.14 -13.33
CA SER A 77 -9.64 13.48 -13.88
C SER A 77 -10.75 13.33 -12.85
N ALA A 78 -11.83 14.07 -13.04
CA ALA A 78 -13.07 13.96 -12.26
C ALA A 78 -14.26 14.37 -13.13
N GLU A 79 -15.45 14.03 -12.65
CA GLU A 79 -16.70 14.34 -13.34
C GLU A 79 -17.63 15.13 -12.42
N LEU A 80 -18.22 16.20 -12.95
CA LEU A 80 -19.31 16.91 -12.31
C LEU A 80 -20.60 16.59 -13.06
N ALA A 81 -21.39 15.66 -12.52
CA ALA A 81 -22.65 15.24 -13.12
C ALA A 81 -23.66 16.39 -13.19
N ASN A 82 -24.54 16.36 -14.18
CA ASN A 82 -25.64 17.30 -14.31
C ASN A 82 -26.55 17.22 -13.07
N ASN A 83 -27.00 18.38 -12.59
CA ASN A 83 -27.73 18.58 -11.34
C ASN A 83 -26.99 18.17 -10.05
N SER A 84 -25.73 17.73 -10.13
CA SER A 84 -24.90 17.55 -8.93
C SER A 84 -24.52 18.89 -8.31
N THR A 85 -23.93 18.84 -7.12
CA THR A 85 -23.42 20.03 -6.44
C THR A 85 -21.91 19.92 -6.24
N VAL A 86 -21.24 21.06 -6.29
CA VAL A 86 -19.80 21.20 -6.04
C VAL A 86 -19.58 22.39 -5.12
N GLU A 87 -18.70 22.24 -4.15
CA GLU A 87 -18.29 23.32 -3.28
C GLU A 87 -17.08 24.04 -3.87
N GLN A 88 -17.16 25.36 -3.95
CA GLN A 88 -16.07 26.22 -4.38
C GLN A 88 -16.04 27.48 -3.51
N ASP A 89 -14.90 27.79 -2.90
CA ASP A 89 -14.71 28.98 -2.05
C ASP A 89 -15.78 29.09 -0.95
N ASN A 90 -16.06 27.97 -0.25
CA ASN A 90 -17.12 27.82 0.75
C ASN A 90 -18.55 28.14 0.23
N THR A 91 -18.74 28.13 -1.08
CA THR A 91 -20.05 28.34 -1.73
C THR A 91 -20.43 27.08 -2.50
N THR A 92 -21.64 26.58 -2.26
CA THR A 92 -22.17 25.41 -2.97
C THR A 92 -22.79 25.86 -4.29
N PHE A 93 -22.36 25.25 -5.39
CA PHE A 93 -22.92 25.46 -6.72
C PHE A 93 -23.58 24.19 -7.23
N GLN A 94 -24.73 24.33 -7.87
CA GLN A 94 -25.37 23.30 -8.66
C GLN A 94 -24.87 23.36 -10.11
N VAL A 95 -24.56 22.19 -10.66
CA VAL A 95 -24.11 22.02 -12.04
C VAL A 95 -25.34 21.92 -12.93
N LEU A 96 -25.47 22.82 -13.90
CA LEU A 96 -26.59 22.86 -14.84
C LEU A 96 -26.06 22.73 -16.26
N ILE A 97 -26.38 21.61 -16.90
CA ILE A 97 -26.02 21.33 -18.30
C ILE A 97 -27.29 21.44 -19.16
N PRO A 98 -27.27 22.20 -20.26
CA PRO A 98 -28.40 22.25 -21.19
C PRO A 98 -28.69 20.86 -21.77
N ASN A 99 -29.98 20.49 -21.81
CA ASN A 99 -30.43 19.25 -22.46
C ASN A 99 -30.31 19.37 -23.99
N LYS A 100 -29.10 19.17 -24.51
CA LYS A 100 -28.74 19.18 -25.92
C LYS A 100 -27.76 18.03 -26.16
N SER A 101 -27.72 17.50 -27.38
CA SER A 101 -26.82 16.39 -27.73
C SER A 101 -25.34 16.73 -27.51
N GLU A 102 -24.94 17.96 -27.79
CA GLU A 102 -23.56 18.45 -27.66
C GLU A 102 -23.53 19.84 -26.99
N PRO A 103 -23.65 19.89 -25.65
CA PRO A 103 -23.62 21.15 -24.93
C PRO A 103 -22.20 21.73 -24.93
N LYS A 104 -22.04 22.95 -25.44
CA LYS A 104 -20.75 23.67 -25.43
C LYS A 104 -20.46 24.42 -24.13
N LYS A 105 -21.43 24.47 -23.22
CA LYS A 105 -21.39 25.26 -21.99
C LYS A 105 -22.15 24.52 -20.89
N ALA A 106 -21.65 24.63 -19.67
CA ALA A 106 -22.38 24.32 -18.45
C ALA A 106 -22.44 25.57 -17.57
N THR A 107 -23.34 25.59 -16.60
CA THR A 107 -23.47 26.70 -15.63
C THR A 107 -23.34 26.15 -14.22
N LEU A 108 -22.45 26.73 -13.43
CA LEU A 108 -22.47 26.59 -11.98
C LEU A 108 -23.38 27.69 -11.43
N ARG A 109 -24.48 27.31 -10.77
CA ARG A 109 -25.42 28.24 -10.14
C ARG A 109 -25.40 28.05 -8.64
N GLU A 110 -25.19 29.14 -7.90
CA GLU A 110 -25.18 29.12 -6.44
C GLU A 110 -26.46 28.51 -5.86
N VAL A 111 -26.29 27.62 -4.89
CA VAL A 111 -27.38 26.99 -4.15
C VAL A 111 -27.72 27.85 -2.93
N GLN A 112 -28.83 28.58 -3.01
CA GLN A 112 -29.35 29.35 -1.89
C GLN A 112 -30.35 28.49 -1.09
N ASN A 113 -29.96 28.11 0.13
CA ASN A 113 -30.79 27.32 1.03
C ASN A 113 -31.58 28.21 1.99
N LEU A 114 -32.80 27.82 2.31
CA LEU A 114 -33.58 28.47 3.37
C LEU A 114 -33.05 28.03 4.73
N SER A 115 -33.19 28.87 5.76
CA SER A 115 -32.82 28.50 7.13
C SER A 115 -33.74 27.41 7.68
N GLU A 116 -33.24 26.57 8.59
CA GLU A 116 -33.95 25.38 9.12
C GLU A 116 -35.28 25.69 9.84
N GLY A 117 -35.61 26.95 10.11
CA GLY A 117 -36.88 27.38 10.69
C GLY A 117 -37.88 27.99 9.69
N THR A 118 -37.54 28.06 8.41
CA THR A 118 -38.38 28.71 7.40
C THR A 118 -39.61 27.86 7.10
N GLN A 119 -40.79 28.37 7.44
CA GLN A 119 -42.05 27.68 7.14
C GLN A 119 -42.41 27.83 5.66
N THR A 120 -42.60 26.72 4.97
CA THR A 120 -43.04 26.70 3.58
C THR A 120 -44.38 25.99 3.41
N VAL A 121 -45.22 26.48 2.49
CA VAL A 121 -46.46 25.84 2.07
C VAL A 121 -46.46 25.67 0.55
N LYS A 122 -46.96 24.53 0.07
CA LYS A 122 -47.13 24.29 -1.37
C LYS A 122 -48.55 24.62 -1.79
N GLN A 123 -48.72 25.45 -2.82
CA GLN A 123 -50.01 25.73 -3.44
C GLN A 123 -49.90 25.46 -4.95
N GLY A 124 -50.62 24.45 -5.43
CA GLY A 124 -50.46 23.96 -6.80
C GLY A 124 -49.03 23.46 -7.07
N ASN A 125 -48.39 24.04 -8.09
CA ASN A 125 -47.01 23.72 -8.47
C ASN A 125 -45.96 24.65 -7.85
N GLU A 126 -46.37 25.68 -7.12
CA GLU A 126 -45.46 26.64 -6.50
C GLU A 126 -45.34 26.41 -4.99
N THR A 127 -44.16 26.71 -4.46
CA THR A 127 -43.89 26.69 -3.02
C THR A 127 -43.69 28.12 -2.54
N TYR A 128 -44.31 28.44 -1.42
CA TYR A 128 -44.31 29.77 -0.81
C TYR A 128 -43.73 29.69 0.59
N VAL A 129 -43.01 30.73 1.01
CA VAL A 129 -42.58 30.96 2.39
C VAL A 129 -43.67 31.73 3.14
N VAL A 130 -43.99 31.26 4.34
CA VAL A 130 -44.92 31.94 5.25
C VAL A 130 -44.18 33.02 6.02
N VAL A 131 -44.52 34.28 5.75
CA VAL A 131 -43.92 35.44 6.42
C VAL A 131 -44.94 36.07 7.37
N ASN A 132 -44.57 36.26 8.63
CA ASN A 132 -45.41 36.93 9.61
C ASN A 132 -45.30 38.45 9.42
N GLY A 133 -46.42 39.10 9.08
CA GLY A 133 -46.51 40.56 9.03
C GLY A 133 -46.64 41.18 10.42
N SER A 134 -46.31 42.47 10.51
CA SER A 134 -46.27 43.23 11.79
C SER A 134 -47.59 43.29 12.55
N SER A 135 -48.72 43.02 11.88
CA SER A 135 -50.07 43.03 12.46
C SER A 135 -50.59 41.62 12.84
N GLY A 136 -49.74 40.59 12.83
CA GLY A 136 -50.15 39.19 13.08
C GLY A 136 -50.76 38.48 11.86
N ASN A 137 -50.91 39.17 10.74
CA ASN A 137 -51.34 38.58 9.47
C ASN A 137 -50.20 37.80 8.82
N LYS A 138 -50.48 36.61 8.31
CA LYS A 138 -49.53 35.80 7.54
C LYS A 138 -49.61 36.15 6.07
N SER A 139 -48.47 36.37 5.44
CA SER A 139 -48.34 36.54 3.99
C SER A 139 -47.62 35.34 3.37
N LEU A 140 -47.90 35.06 2.11
CA LEU A 140 -47.23 34.04 1.32
C LEU A 140 -46.35 34.73 0.29
N VAL A 141 -45.05 34.45 0.32
CA VAL A 141 -44.08 34.97 -0.64
C VAL A 141 -43.52 33.78 -1.43
N PRO A 142 -43.51 33.78 -2.77
CA PRO A 142 -42.90 32.70 -3.56
C PRO A 142 -41.47 32.43 -3.10
N VAL A 143 -41.06 31.16 -2.99
CA VAL A 143 -39.73 30.78 -2.47
C VAL A 143 -38.60 31.48 -3.22
N ASP A 144 -38.69 31.59 -4.55
CA ASP A 144 -37.66 32.25 -5.35
C ASP A 144 -37.59 33.75 -5.08
N GLU A 145 -38.73 34.39 -4.83
CA GLU A 145 -38.76 35.81 -4.46
C GLU A 145 -38.19 36.02 -3.05
N TYR A 146 -38.60 35.17 -2.10
CA TYR A 146 -38.07 35.21 -0.74
C TYR A 146 -36.55 35.01 -0.71
N LYS A 147 -36.03 34.04 -1.48
CA LYS A 147 -34.58 33.82 -1.62
C LYS A 147 -33.87 35.05 -2.21
N ARG A 148 -34.41 35.66 -3.26
CA ARG A 148 -33.84 36.90 -3.83
C ARG A 148 -33.82 38.06 -2.82
N GLN A 149 -34.85 38.20 -1.99
CA GLN A 149 -34.90 39.22 -0.95
C GLN A 149 -33.86 38.98 0.16
N GLN A 150 -33.63 37.72 0.54
CA GLN A 150 -32.69 37.36 1.61
C GLN A 150 -31.23 37.30 1.15
N PHE A 151 -30.97 36.77 -0.04
CA PHE A 151 -29.63 36.41 -0.52
C PHE A 151 -29.22 37.16 -1.79
N GLY A 152 -30.14 37.88 -2.46
CA GLY A 152 -29.90 38.47 -3.78
C GLY A 152 -30.05 37.47 -4.93
N GLU A 153 -29.69 37.89 -6.14
CA GLU A 153 -29.64 36.99 -7.31
C GLU A 153 -28.53 35.95 -7.11
N PRO A 154 -28.78 34.66 -7.40
CA PRO A 154 -27.78 33.62 -7.23
C PRO A 154 -26.60 33.85 -8.18
N THR A 155 -25.39 33.73 -7.65
CA THR A 155 -24.18 33.84 -8.46
C THR A 155 -24.15 32.73 -9.51
N THR A 156 -23.86 33.09 -10.76
CA THR A 156 -23.70 32.12 -11.85
C THR A 156 -22.32 32.22 -12.46
N LYS A 157 -21.69 31.07 -12.72
CA LYS A 157 -20.43 30.96 -13.45
C LYS A 157 -20.65 30.08 -14.67
N THR A 158 -20.32 30.57 -15.85
CA THR A 158 -20.35 29.77 -17.07
C THR A 158 -19.06 28.97 -17.17
N LEU A 159 -19.17 27.67 -17.46
CA LEU A 159 -18.06 26.79 -17.78
C LEU A 159 -18.06 26.45 -19.27
N ARG A 160 -16.87 26.41 -19.86
CA ARG A 160 -16.57 25.99 -21.23
C ARG A 160 -15.33 25.11 -21.22
N THR A 161 -15.20 24.24 -22.22
CA THR A 161 -13.94 23.52 -22.46
C THR A 161 -12.76 24.49 -22.50
N GLY A 162 -11.71 24.18 -21.75
CA GLY A 162 -10.52 25.01 -21.59
C GLY A 162 -10.59 26.01 -20.42
N ASP A 163 -11.76 26.29 -19.86
CA ASP A 163 -11.88 27.14 -18.67
C ASP A 163 -11.20 26.47 -17.47
N SER A 164 -10.55 27.26 -16.62
CA SER A 164 -9.87 26.77 -15.42
C SER A 164 -10.47 27.38 -14.16
N PHE A 165 -10.67 26.57 -13.13
CA PHE A 165 -11.24 26.97 -11.84
C PHE A 165 -10.68 26.09 -10.71
N GLN A 166 -10.93 26.48 -9.45
CA GLN A 166 -10.49 25.71 -8.30
C GLN A 166 -11.45 24.55 -8.03
N TYR A 167 -10.92 23.35 -7.96
CA TYR A 167 -11.65 22.13 -7.59
C TYR A 167 -10.76 21.26 -6.70
N SER A 168 -11.25 20.88 -5.52
CA SER A 168 -10.51 20.06 -4.55
C SER A 168 -9.10 20.59 -4.26
N ASN A 169 -8.98 21.91 -4.03
CA ASN A 169 -7.72 22.65 -3.83
C ASN A 169 -6.71 22.60 -4.99
N ASN A 170 -7.14 22.16 -6.18
CA ASN A 170 -6.32 22.11 -7.39
C ASN A 170 -6.85 23.05 -8.47
N SER A 171 -5.93 23.68 -9.21
CA SER A 171 -6.28 24.39 -10.44
C SER A 171 -6.67 23.36 -11.50
N THR A 172 -7.94 23.38 -11.87
CA THR A 172 -8.58 22.33 -12.67
C THR A 172 -9.17 22.91 -13.93
N THR A 173 -8.94 22.26 -15.06
CA THR A 173 -9.41 22.67 -16.37
C THR A 173 -10.60 21.81 -16.80
N VAL A 174 -11.59 22.42 -17.42
CA VAL A 174 -12.69 21.69 -18.08
C VAL A 174 -12.16 21.05 -19.35
N ASP A 175 -12.12 19.73 -19.40
CA ASP A 175 -11.64 18.96 -20.54
C ASP A 175 -12.75 18.80 -21.60
N ASN A 176 -13.95 18.40 -21.16
CA ASN A 176 -15.09 18.19 -22.04
C ASN A 176 -16.42 18.45 -21.30
N ILE A 177 -17.48 18.72 -22.06
CA ILE A 177 -18.83 18.85 -21.52
C ILE A 177 -19.76 17.95 -22.34
N THR A 178 -20.37 16.97 -21.68
CA THR A 178 -21.40 16.10 -22.25
C THR A 178 -22.76 16.51 -21.74
N ALA A 179 -23.84 15.92 -22.25
CA ALA A 179 -25.20 16.14 -21.71
C ALA A 179 -25.34 15.69 -20.25
N GLU A 180 -24.47 14.79 -19.79
CA GLU A 180 -24.54 14.14 -18.49
C GLU A 180 -23.56 14.71 -17.47
N ALA A 181 -22.38 15.18 -17.90
CA ALA A 181 -21.35 15.64 -16.98
C ALA A 181 -20.38 16.66 -17.60
N VAL A 182 -19.77 17.47 -16.74
CA VAL A 182 -18.57 18.25 -17.04
C VAL A 182 -17.36 17.41 -16.66
N MET A 183 -16.53 17.08 -17.64
CA MET A 183 -15.28 16.34 -17.47
C MET A 183 -14.17 17.32 -17.08
N LEU A 184 -13.47 17.01 -16.00
CA LEU A 184 -12.43 17.83 -15.42
C LEU A 184 -11.08 17.14 -15.55
N GLN A 185 -10.02 17.93 -15.72
CA GLN A 185 -8.65 17.46 -15.72
C GLN A 185 -7.73 18.44 -14.99
N TRP A 186 -6.82 17.93 -14.15
CA TRP A 186 -5.78 18.73 -13.52
C TRP A 186 -4.47 17.97 -13.39
N LYS A 187 -3.38 18.69 -13.11
CA LYS A 187 -2.09 18.10 -12.77
C LYS A 187 -1.80 18.31 -11.29
N ALA A 188 -1.47 17.23 -10.59
CA ALA A 188 -1.08 17.27 -9.18
C ALA A 188 0.05 16.28 -8.88
N PRO A 189 0.81 16.46 -7.79
CA PRO A 189 1.77 15.48 -7.35
C PRO A 189 1.11 14.15 -6.99
N LYS A 190 1.64 13.03 -7.52
CA LYS A 190 1.27 11.67 -7.13
C LYS A 190 2.45 10.97 -6.48
N THR A 191 2.30 10.59 -5.22
CA THR A 191 3.32 9.81 -4.51
C THR A 191 2.97 8.34 -4.51
N THR A 192 3.93 7.50 -4.90
CA THR A 192 3.84 6.04 -4.85
C THR A 192 4.85 5.53 -3.85
N VAL A 193 4.43 4.62 -2.97
CA VAL A 193 5.26 3.99 -1.94
C VAL A 193 5.43 2.51 -2.27
N SER A 194 6.65 2.01 -2.15
CA SER A 194 6.99 0.59 -2.27
C SER A 194 7.54 0.10 -0.94
N SER A 195 7.02 -1.03 -0.45
CA SER A 195 7.60 -1.74 0.70
C SER A 195 8.80 -2.54 0.23
N VAL A 196 9.87 -2.52 1.03
CA VAL A 196 11.12 -3.24 0.82
C VAL A 196 11.35 -4.08 2.06
N GLU A 197 11.28 -5.39 1.93
CA GLU A 197 11.41 -6.33 3.04
C GLU A 197 12.61 -7.25 2.83
N SER A 198 13.42 -7.45 3.88
CA SER A 198 14.57 -8.35 3.80
C SER A 198 14.14 -9.76 3.36
N GLY A 199 14.88 -10.34 2.42
CA GLY A 199 14.60 -11.64 1.82
C GLY A 199 13.54 -11.62 0.72
N SER A 200 12.93 -10.46 0.44
CA SER A 200 11.94 -10.28 -0.61
C SER A 200 12.48 -9.47 -1.78
N THR A 201 11.81 -9.59 -2.93
CA THR A 201 12.08 -8.78 -4.10
C THR A 201 11.14 -7.57 -4.18
N VAL A 202 11.63 -6.49 -4.79
CA VAL A 202 10.89 -5.26 -5.06
C VAL A 202 11.20 -4.76 -6.46
N GLU A 203 10.20 -4.27 -7.18
CA GLU A 203 10.38 -3.63 -8.49
C GLU A 203 10.48 -2.11 -8.32
N LEU A 204 11.55 -1.53 -8.85
CA LEU A 204 11.85 -0.10 -8.77
C LEU A 204 12.21 0.47 -10.16
N GLY A 205 12.16 1.78 -10.30
CA GLY A 205 12.44 2.48 -11.55
C GLY A 205 11.27 2.48 -12.55
N PRO A 206 11.41 3.19 -13.68
CA PRO A 206 10.41 3.22 -14.75
C PRO A 206 10.34 1.92 -15.56
N ASN A 207 11.41 1.12 -15.56
CA ASN A 207 11.48 -0.16 -16.26
C ASN A 207 11.13 -1.38 -15.38
N ASN A 208 10.65 -1.16 -14.14
CA ASN A 208 10.35 -2.21 -13.16
C ASN A 208 11.52 -3.16 -12.91
N GLU A 209 12.72 -2.62 -12.71
CA GLU A 209 13.91 -3.40 -12.38
C GLU A 209 13.74 -4.08 -11.02
N THR A 210 13.98 -5.39 -10.97
CA THR A 210 13.81 -6.21 -9.76
C THR A 210 15.07 -6.17 -8.91
N PHE A 211 14.91 -5.83 -7.63
CA PHE A 211 15.95 -5.90 -6.61
C PHE A 211 15.55 -6.88 -5.52
N VAL A 212 16.50 -7.64 -4.99
CA VAL A 212 16.35 -8.33 -3.71
C VAL A 212 16.86 -7.44 -2.59
N ALA A 213 16.14 -7.43 -1.47
CA ALA A 213 16.51 -6.68 -0.29
C ALA A 213 17.14 -7.58 0.76
N HIS A 214 18.20 -7.10 1.40
CA HIS A 214 18.84 -7.78 2.51
C HIS A 214 19.06 -6.81 3.68
N GLY A 215 18.45 -7.12 4.82
CA GLY A 215 18.62 -6.39 6.06
C GLY A 215 19.98 -6.67 6.70
N GLN A 216 20.78 -5.63 6.93
CA GLN A 216 22.06 -5.73 7.63
C GLN A 216 22.10 -4.71 8.78
N GLY A 217 21.73 -5.15 9.99
CA GLY A 217 21.57 -4.26 11.13
C GLY A 217 20.46 -3.22 10.89
N ASN A 218 20.83 -1.94 10.89
CA ASN A 218 19.90 -0.83 10.62
C ASN A 218 19.88 -0.40 9.15
N LYS A 219 20.48 -1.19 8.25
CA LYS A 219 20.55 -0.88 6.82
C LYS A 219 19.77 -1.90 6.01
N VAL A 220 19.32 -1.48 4.84
CA VAL A 220 18.78 -2.36 3.81
C VAL A 220 19.65 -2.24 2.57
N LEU A 221 20.20 -3.37 2.12
CA LEU A 221 20.99 -3.47 0.91
C LEU A 221 20.08 -3.95 -0.21
N LEU A 222 20.07 -3.24 -1.34
CA LEU A 222 19.35 -3.66 -2.55
C LEU A 222 20.36 -4.16 -3.58
N SER A 223 20.04 -5.30 -4.19
CA SER A 223 20.85 -5.92 -5.24
C SER A 223 19.97 -6.39 -6.38
N SER A 224 20.34 -6.06 -7.62
CA SER A 224 19.76 -6.56 -8.86
C SER A 224 20.17 -8.02 -9.14
N ASP A 225 21.28 -8.48 -8.54
CA ASP A 225 21.72 -9.89 -8.62
C ASP A 225 20.91 -10.80 -7.68
N VAL A 226 19.63 -10.97 -8.01
CA VAL A 226 18.69 -11.84 -7.28
C VAL A 226 19.16 -13.30 -7.31
N LYS A 227 19.78 -13.72 -8.42
CA LYS A 227 20.26 -15.10 -8.59
C LYS A 227 21.37 -15.42 -7.59
N ALA A 228 22.39 -14.58 -7.47
CA ALA A 228 23.48 -14.82 -6.52
C ALA A 228 23.03 -14.74 -5.06
N TYR A 229 21.97 -13.96 -4.77
CA TYR A 229 21.35 -13.96 -3.44
C TYR A 229 20.66 -15.30 -3.14
N ASN A 230 19.83 -15.79 -4.07
CA ASN A 230 19.11 -17.05 -3.90
C ASN A 230 20.07 -18.25 -3.80
N GLU A 231 21.16 -18.27 -4.58
CA GLU A 231 22.20 -19.31 -4.46
C GLU A 231 22.85 -19.34 -3.06
N GLN A 232 22.98 -18.19 -2.39
CA GLN A 232 23.48 -18.13 -1.02
C GLN A 232 22.44 -18.59 0.01
N GLU A 233 21.17 -18.25 -0.17
CA GLU A 233 20.09 -18.80 0.69
C GLU A 233 19.95 -20.31 0.55
N GLU A 234 20.08 -20.85 -0.66
CA GLU A 234 20.13 -22.30 -0.90
C GLU A 234 21.33 -22.94 -0.20
N ALA A 235 22.50 -22.30 -0.22
CA ALA A 235 23.67 -22.78 0.51
C ALA A 235 23.45 -22.82 2.04
N VAL A 236 22.74 -21.83 2.59
CA VAL A 236 22.33 -21.80 4.01
C VAL A 236 21.34 -22.92 4.31
N SER A 237 20.31 -23.09 3.48
CA SER A 237 19.32 -24.17 3.64
C SER A 237 19.97 -25.55 3.59
N HIS A 238 20.83 -25.79 2.59
CA HIS A 238 21.55 -27.05 2.43
C HIS A 238 22.52 -27.32 3.61
N PHE A 239 23.12 -26.29 4.19
CA PHE A 239 23.90 -26.44 5.43
C PHE A 239 23.03 -26.94 6.58
N HIS A 240 21.87 -26.31 6.82
CA HIS A 240 20.93 -26.72 7.87
C HIS A 240 20.42 -28.14 7.67
N GLU A 241 20.10 -28.53 6.45
CA GLU A 241 19.69 -29.90 6.11
C GLU A 241 20.78 -30.91 6.48
N ARG A 242 22.04 -30.62 6.13
CA ARG A 242 23.18 -31.48 6.48
C ARG A 242 23.41 -31.57 7.99
N ILE A 243 23.27 -30.47 8.72
CA ILE A 243 23.40 -30.45 10.18
C ILE A 243 22.27 -31.25 10.83
N ALA A 244 21.02 -31.09 10.37
CA ALA A 244 19.89 -31.88 10.84
C ALA A 244 20.10 -33.39 10.56
N GLY A 245 20.63 -33.74 9.39
CA GLY A 245 21.00 -35.10 9.04
C GLY A 245 22.06 -35.70 9.98
N LEU A 246 23.11 -34.93 10.30
CA LEU A 246 24.15 -35.36 11.24
C LEU A 246 23.60 -35.55 12.67
N TRP A 247 22.70 -34.69 13.12
CA TRP A 247 21.96 -34.89 14.38
C TRP A 247 21.13 -36.17 14.35
N GLY A 248 20.42 -36.42 13.26
CA GLY A 248 19.66 -37.65 13.04
C GLY A 248 20.53 -38.91 13.16
N VAL A 249 21.68 -38.93 12.50
CA VAL A 249 22.64 -40.05 12.58
C VAL A 249 23.17 -40.24 14.01
N SER A 250 23.49 -39.15 14.71
CA SER A 250 23.98 -39.23 16.10
C SER A 250 22.93 -39.82 17.03
N ILE A 251 21.69 -39.33 16.97
CA ILE A 251 20.57 -39.81 17.80
C ILE A 251 20.25 -41.28 17.49
N LEU A 252 20.11 -41.63 16.20
CA LEU A 252 19.83 -43.01 15.79
C LEU A 252 20.93 -43.97 16.22
N SER A 253 22.20 -43.56 16.17
CA SER A 253 23.32 -44.39 16.61
C SER A 253 23.27 -44.65 18.12
N ILE A 254 22.96 -43.63 18.94
CA ILE A 254 22.79 -43.80 20.39
C ILE A 254 21.61 -44.71 20.70
N LEU A 255 20.47 -44.52 20.02
CA LEU A 255 19.28 -45.36 20.21
C LEU A 255 19.54 -46.82 19.79
N ALA A 256 20.23 -47.05 18.67
CA ALA A 256 20.61 -48.39 18.23
C ALA A 256 21.56 -49.05 19.23
N ALA A 257 22.57 -48.33 19.74
CA ALA A 257 23.47 -48.82 20.78
C ALA A 257 22.71 -49.20 22.07
N ALA A 258 21.77 -48.35 22.50
CA ALA A 258 20.94 -48.61 23.67
C ALA A 258 20.04 -49.84 23.47
N LEU A 259 19.38 -49.97 22.32
CA LEU A 259 18.50 -51.09 21.98
C LEU A 259 19.27 -52.41 21.88
N ILE A 260 20.44 -52.42 21.25
CA ILE A 260 21.34 -53.59 21.21
C ILE A 260 21.79 -53.94 22.63
N GLY A 261 22.12 -52.95 23.46
CA GLY A 261 22.44 -53.14 24.87
C GLY A 261 21.29 -53.80 25.63
N MET A 262 20.08 -53.28 25.51
CA MET A 262 18.89 -53.86 26.15
C MET A 262 18.61 -55.29 25.68
N LEU A 263 18.66 -55.57 24.38
CA LEU A 263 18.41 -56.90 23.83
C LEU A 263 19.50 -57.92 24.18
N ALA A 264 20.78 -57.52 24.17
CA ALA A 264 21.89 -58.43 24.46
C ALA A 264 22.02 -58.77 25.96
N TYR A 265 21.48 -57.90 26.82
CA TYR A 265 21.57 -58.01 28.28
C TYR A 265 20.22 -58.16 29.00
N LEU A 266 19.12 -58.32 28.25
CA LEU A 266 17.81 -58.68 28.81
C LEU A 266 17.94 -59.99 29.61
N PRO A 267 17.49 -60.04 30.88
CA PRO A 267 17.48 -61.27 31.66
C PRO A 267 16.48 -62.25 31.05
N PHE A 268 16.97 -63.35 30.47
CA PHE A 268 16.12 -64.47 30.06
C PHE A 268 15.63 -65.17 31.33
N LYS A 269 14.40 -64.89 31.76
CA LYS A 269 13.69 -65.76 32.72
C LYS A 269 13.22 -66.99 31.93
N GLY A 270 14.07 -68.01 31.91
CA GLY A 270 13.63 -69.40 31.73
C GLY A 270 13.05 -69.91 33.05
#